data_AF-A0A512E0E0-F1
#
_entry.id   AF-A0A512E0E0-F1
#
_cell.length_a   1.000
_cell.length_b   1.000
_cell.length_c   1.000
_cell.angle_alpha   90.00
_cell.angle_beta   90.00
_cell.angle_gamma   90.00
#
_symmetry.space_group_name_H-M   'P 1'
#
loop_
_entity.id
_entity.type
_entity.pdbx_description
1 polymer ?
#
loop_
_entity_poly.entity_id
_entity_poly.type
_entity_poly.pdbx_seq_one_letter_code
_entity_poly.pdbx_strand_id
1 'polypeptide(L)'
;MTVVTTVTDAGEPVGLTANSFSSVSLEPPLVLFCLDRSSHNLDAFRASGRFAVNVLGDEQRDLSVRFSTTIGDRWDGVAWERWETGAPVLDGCLATLDCETEAVHDGGDHVILVGRVKRLASTADGKPLLYFRGNYATVED
;
A
#
# COMPACT_ATOMS: atom_id res chain seq x y z
N MET A 1 -6.74 -7.05 -1.21
CA MET A 1 -5.41 -6.76 -1.80
C MET A 1 -5.07 -5.31 -1.55
N THR A 2 -3.80 -4.94 -1.47
CA THR A 2 -3.40 -3.53 -1.28
C THR A 2 -2.33 -3.11 -2.27
N VAL A 3 -2.28 -1.81 -2.58
CA VAL A 3 -1.09 -1.15 -3.13
C VAL A 3 -0.56 -0.22 -2.07
N VAL A 4 0.71 -0.41 -1.69
CA VAL A 4 1.40 0.45 -0.73
C VAL A 4 2.28 1.42 -1.50
N THR A 5 2.18 2.69 -1.16
CA THR A 5 2.82 3.80 -1.88
C THR A 5 3.66 4.66 -0.96
N THR A 6 4.72 5.25 -1.49
CA THR A 6 5.58 6.22 -0.81
C THR A 6 6.18 7.16 -1.85
N VAL A 7 7.19 7.94 -1.46
CA VAL A 7 7.98 8.79 -2.36
C VAL A 7 9.46 8.51 -2.20
N THR A 8 10.25 8.78 -3.24
CA THR A 8 11.72 8.89 -3.13
C THR A 8 12.11 10.20 -2.45
N ASP A 9 13.41 10.37 -2.15
CA ASP A 9 13.96 11.64 -1.66
C ASP A 9 13.75 12.81 -2.64
N ALA A 10 13.66 12.50 -3.95
CA ALA A 10 13.35 13.47 -4.99
C ALA A 10 11.85 13.80 -5.09
N GLY A 11 11.00 13.14 -4.30
CA GLY A 11 9.55 13.31 -4.30
C GLY A 11 8.82 12.53 -5.40
N GLU A 12 9.50 11.62 -6.10
CA GLU A 12 8.91 10.78 -7.14
C GLU A 12 8.08 9.66 -6.50
N PRO A 13 6.90 9.32 -7.07
CA PRO A 13 6.02 8.35 -6.45
C PRO A 13 6.54 6.91 -6.62
N VAL A 14 6.45 6.13 -5.55
CA VAL A 14 6.87 4.72 -5.48
C VAL A 14 5.69 3.90 -5.02
N GLY A 15 5.44 2.74 -5.64
CA GLY A 15 4.30 1.89 -5.32
C GLY A 15 4.59 0.42 -5.52
N LEU A 16 3.97 -0.44 -4.70
CA LEU A 16 4.01 -1.88 -4.87
C LEU A 16 2.74 -2.55 -4.38
N THR A 17 2.37 -3.64 -5.03
CA THR A 17 1.27 -4.50 -4.59
C THR A 17 1.71 -5.34 -3.41
N ALA A 18 0.92 -5.32 -2.32
CA ALA A 18 1.14 -6.15 -1.14
C ALA A 18 -0.15 -6.85 -0.72
N ASN A 19 -0.01 -8.10 -0.28
CA ASN A 19 -1.09 -8.91 0.29
C ASN A 19 -0.84 -9.33 1.74
N SER A 20 0.26 -8.87 2.34
CA SER A 20 0.65 -9.14 3.72
C SER A 20 0.14 -8.09 4.72
N PHE A 21 -0.76 -7.20 4.28
CA PHE A 21 -1.28 -6.11 5.10
C PHE A 21 -2.09 -6.63 6.29
N SER A 22 -1.96 -5.99 7.46
CA SER A 22 -2.80 -6.25 8.62
C SER A 22 -2.97 -5.00 9.49
N SER A 23 -4.13 -4.87 10.14
CA SER A 23 -4.30 -4.00 11.30
C SER A 23 -3.53 -4.54 12.51
N VAL A 24 -3.02 -3.64 13.37
CA VAL A 24 -2.20 -4.01 14.53
C VAL A 24 -2.80 -3.47 15.83
N SER A 25 -3.12 -2.18 15.89
CA SER A 25 -3.58 -1.52 17.11
C SER A 25 -4.61 -0.45 16.79
N LEU A 26 -5.52 -0.19 17.74
CA LEU A 26 -6.48 0.92 17.68
C LEU A 26 -5.96 2.18 18.39
N GLU A 27 -5.24 2.03 19.51
CA GLU A 27 -4.67 3.15 20.27
C GLU A 27 -3.23 2.82 20.73
N PRO A 28 -2.20 3.41 20.10
CA PRO A 28 -2.28 4.25 18.91
C PRO A 28 -2.75 3.45 17.68
N PRO A 29 -3.31 4.10 16.65
CA PRO A 29 -3.78 3.41 15.45
C PRO A 29 -2.59 2.94 14.60
N LEU A 30 -2.35 1.63 14.56
CA LEU A 30 -1.22 1.01 13.88
C LEU A 30 -1.66 -0.02 12.84
N VAL A 31 -0.95 -0.05 11.71
CA VAL A 31 -1.04 -1.09 10.68
C VAL A 31 0.34 -1.61 10.32
N LEU A 32 0.41 -2.75 9.63
CA LEU A 32 1.66 -3.26 9.08
C LEU A 32 1.52 -3.80 7.66
N PHE A 33 2.65 -3.92 6.99
CA PHE A 33 2.86 -4.78 5.83
C PHE A 33 4.30 -5.29 5.79
N CYS A 34 4.57 -6.28 4.95
CA CYS A 34 5.89 -6.88 4.78
C CYS A 34 6.43 -6.48 3.41
N LEU A 35 7.71 -6.14 3.35
CA LEU A 35 8.41 -5.81 2.12
C LEU A 35 9.67 -6.67 1.97
N ASP A 36 9.81 -7.30 0.82
CA ASP A 36 10.99 -8.12 0.46
C ASP A 36 12.27 -7.26 0.57
N ARG A 37 13.30 -7.79 1.24
CA ARG A 37 14.60 -7.12 1.39
C ARG A 37 15.31 -6.83 0.07
N SER A 38 15.06 -7.65 -0.94
CA SER A 38 15.62 -7.52 -2.29
C SER A 38 14.85 -6.52 -3.16
N SER A 39 13.71 -6.00 -2.68
CA SER A 39 12.92 -5.02 -3.41
C SER A 39 13.69 -3.71 -3.61
N HIS A 40 13.78 -3.27 -4.87
CA HIS A 40 14.35 -1.95 -5.22
C HIS A 40 13.59 -0.77 -4.60
N ASN A 41 12.38 -1.00 -4.09
CA ASN A 41 11.58 0.04 -3.44
C ASN A 41 11.93 0.23 -1.95
N LEU A 42 12.63 -0.73 -1.32
CA LEU A 42 12.84 -0.74 0.13
C LEU A 42 13.52 0.54 0.64
N ASP A 43 14.52 1.03 -0.07
CA ASP A 43 15.25 2.24 0.33
C ASP A 43 14.34 3.48 0.33
N ALA A 44 13.40 3.58 -0.61
CA ALA A 44 12.42 4.68 -0.62
C ALA A 44 11.51 4.64 0.62
N PHE A 45 11.02 3.46 1.02
CA PHE A 45 10.20 3.32 2.23
C PHE A 45 10.97 3.67 3.50
N ARG A 46 12.26 3.30 3.57
CA ARG A 46 13.13 3.60 4.71
C ARG A 46 13.47 5.09 4.79
N ALA A 47 13.83 5.71 3.67
CA ALA A 47 14.25 7.11 3.62
C ALA A 47 13.07 8.08 3.81
N SER A 48 11.93 7.78 3.17
CA SER A 48 10.73 8.62 3.23
C SER A 48 10.11 8.68 4.64
N GLY A 49 10.11 7.56 5.37
CA GLY A 49 9.53 7.48 6.71
C GLY A 49 8.00 7.62 6.74
N ARG A 50 7.34 7.52 5.58
CA ARG A 50 5.89 7.64 5.40
C ARG A 50 5.43 6.76 4.24
N PHE A 51 4.17 6.34 4.29
CA PHE A 51 3.55 5.56 3.23
C PHE A 51 2.03 5.64 3.31
N ALA A 52 1.35 5.35 2.20
CA ALA A 52 -0.08 5.11 2.20
C ALA A 52 -0.38 3.65 1.85
N VAL A 53 -1.39 3.08 2.51
CA VAL A 53 -1.94 1.76 2.17
C VAL A 53 -3.27 1.97 1.46
N ASN A 54 -3.37 1.52 0.21
CA ASN A 54 -4.56 1.65 -0.63
C ASN A 54 -5.21 0.27 -0.79
N VAL A 55 -6.37 0.07 -0.16
CA VAL A 55 -7.12 -1.20 -0.18
C VAL A 55 -7.97 -1.26 -1.43
N LEU A 56 -7.70 -2.24 -2.29
CA LEU A 56 -8.28 -2.31 -3.63
C LEU A 56 -9.68 -2.94 -3.67
N GLY A 57 -10.55 -2.34 -4.48
CA GLY A 57 -11.82 -2.92 -4.94
C GLY A 57 -11.63 -3.97 -6.03
N ASP A 58 -12.62 -4.85 -6.23
CA ASP A 58 -12.55 -5.97 -7.19
C ASP A 58 -12.41 -5.52 -8.65
N GLU A 59 -12.88 -4.32 -8.97
CA GLU A 59 -12.66 -3.63 -10.25
C GLU A 59 -11.21 -3.17 -10.46
N GLN A 60 -10.40 -3.09 -9.40
CA GLN A 60 -9.03 -2.55 -9.43
C GLN A 60 -7.95 -3.64 -9.61
N ARG A 61 -8.30 -4.76 -10.25
CA ARG A 61 -7.33 -5.82 -10.59
C ARG A 61 -6.14 -5.30 -11.39
N ASP A 62 -6.38 -4.38 -12.33
CA ASP A 62 -5.33 -3.84 -13.20
C ASP A 62 -4.29 -3.04 -12.41
N LEU A 63 -4.72 -2.30 -11.39
CA LEU A 63 -3.82 -1.61 -10.45
C LEU A 63 -2.95 -2.62 -9.68
N SER A 64 -3.57 -3.68 -9.15
CA SER A 64 -2.84 -4.76 -8.45
C SER A 64 -1.78 -5.42 -9.34
N VAL A 65 -2.11 -5.73 -10.60
CA VAL A 65 -1.15 -6.30 -11.55
C VAL A 65 -0.04 -5.30 -11.86
N ARG A 66 -0.40 -4.06 -12.24
CA ARG A 66 0.53 -2.99 -12.59
C ARG A 66 1.60 -2.77 -11.52
N PHE A 67 1.18 -2.60 -10.26
CA PHE A 67 2.10 -2.36 -9.13
C PHE A 67 2.81 -3.63 -8.62
N SER A 68 2.49 -4.82 -9.14
CA SER A 68 3.26 -6.05 -8.89
C SER A 68 4.44 -6.24 -9.86
N THR A 69 4.46 -5.50 -10.97
CA THR A 69 5.53 -5.57 -11.98
C THR A 69 6.59 -4.50 -11.77
N THR A 70 7.75 -4.68 -12.41
CA THR A 70 8.89 -3.75 -12.40
C THR A 70 9.13 -3.08 -13.75
N ILE A 71 8.24 -3.30 -14.73
CA ILE A 71 8.43 -2.91 -16.13
C ILE A 71 7.55 -1.70 -16.45
N GLY A 72 8.13 -0.68 -17.07
CA GLY A 72 7.43 0.48 -17.60
C GLY A 72 7.11 1.56 -16.57
N ASP A 73 6.45 2.63 -17.03
CA ASP A 73 5.94 3.68 -16.15
C ASP A 73 4.64 3.23 -15.50
N ARG A 74 4.73 2.82 -14.24
CA ARG A 74 3.57 2.32 -13.48
C ARG A 74 2.60 3.42 -13.12
N TRP A 75 3.01 4.68 -13.13
CA TRP A 75 2.20 5.81 -12.68
C TRP A 75 1.46 6.52 -13.81
N ASP A 76 1.84 6.28 -15.06
CA ASP A 76 1.16 6.86 -16.22
C ASP A 76 -0.34 6.51 -16.24
N GLY A 77 -1.19 7.53 -16.28
CA GLY A 77 -2.65 7.42 -16.24
C GLY A 77 -3.25 6.94 -14.92
N VAL A 78 -2.46 6.81 -13.84
CA VAL A 78 -2.99 6.50 -12.50
C VAL A 78 -3.35 7.81 -11.80
N ALA A 79 -4.62 7.96 -11.40
CA ALA A 79 -5.07 9.08 -10.59
C ALA A 79 -4.65 8.90 -9.13
N TRP A 80 -4.00 9.90 -8.56
CA TRP A 80 -3.59 9.93 -7.16
C TRP A 80 -3.45 11.36 -6.66
N GLU A 81 -3.55 11.54 -5.36
CA GLU A 81 -3.34 12.81 -4.66
C GLU A 81 -2.38 12.65 -3.48
N ARG A 82 -2.11 13.75 -2.76
CA ARG A 82 -1.33 13.72 -1.52
C ARG A 82 -2.21 14.15 -0.36
N TRP A 83 -2.12 13.41 0.73
CA TRP A 83 -2.78 13.77 2.00
C TRP A 83 -1.78 14.39 2.98
N GLU A 84 -1.87 14.03 4.26
CA GLU A 84 -1.20 14.70 5.37
C GLU A 84 0.30 14.40 5.39
N THR A 85 0.69 13.14 5.17
CA THR A 85 2.12 12.78 5.17
C THR A 85 2.81 13.18 3.87
N GLY A 86 2.04 13.32 2.78
CA GLY A 86 2.56 13.55 1.43
C GLY A 86 2.84 12.27 0.62
N ALA A 87 2.59 11.08 1.18
CA ALA A 87 2.58 9.84 0.41
C ALA A 87 1.44 9.85 -0.65
N PRO A 88 1.64 9.23 -1.84
CA PRO A 88 0.61 9.18 -2.87
C PRO A 88 -0.59 8.33 -2.41
N VAL A 89 -1.80 8.88 -2.49
CA VAL A 89 -3.06 8.16 -2.21
C VAL A 89 -3.77 7.91 -3.53
N LEU A 90 -4.07 6.65 -3.82
CA LEU A 90 -4.71 6.24 -5.06
C LEU A 90 -6.22 6.48 -5.01
N ASP A 91 -6.76 7.02 -6.09
CA ASP A 91 -8.20 7.27 -6.21
C ASP A 91 -9.00 5.97 -6.33
N GLY A 92 -10.25 6.01 -5.87
CA GLY A 92 -11.23 4.93 -6.04
C GLY A 92 -10.99 3.67 -5.21
N CYS A 93 -9.99 3.66 -4.31
CA CYS A 93 -9.76 2.53 -3.41
C CYS A 93 -10.85 2.44 -2.34
N LEU A 94 -11.15 1.20 -1.89
CA LEU A 94 -12.18 0.96 -0.86
C LEU A 94 -11.85 1.62 0.48
N ALA A 95 -10.57 1.64 0.81
CA ALA A 95 -10.04 2.37 1.95
C ALA A 95 -8.62 2.82 1.66
N THR A 96 -8.23 3.96 2.20
CA THR A 96 -6.85 4.43 2.19
C THR A 96 -6.43 4.91 3.57
N LEU A 97 -5.23 4.49 3.97
CA LEU A 97 -4.61 4.84 5.25
C LEU A 97 -3.30 5.55 4.98
N ASP A 98 -3.22 6.83 5.34
CA ASP A 98 -2.02 7.65 5.23
C ASP A 98 -1.23 7.57 6.54
N CYS A 99 0.01 7.09 6.47
CA CYS A 99 0.78 6.60 7.60
C CYS A 99 2.19 7.21 7.68
N GLU A 100 2.65 7.45 8.90
CA GLU A 100 4.07 7.61 9.21
C GLU A 100 4.65 6.27 9.66
N THR A 101 5.88 5.95 9.27
CA THR A 101 6.58 4.75 9.73
C THR A 101 6.85 4.87 11.23
N GLU A 102 6.24 3.98 12.01
CA GLU A 102 6.42 3.87 13.46
C GLU A 102 7.65 3.01 13.79
N ALA A 103 7.78 1.87 13.09
CA ALA A 103 8.87 0.92 13.32
C ALA A 103 9.15 0.08 12.08
N VAL A 104 10.38 -0.44 12.00
CA VAL A 104 10.79 -1.43 11.02
C VAL A 104 11.42 -2.60 11.76
N HIS A 105 10.87 -3.80 11.59
CA HIS A 105 11.36 -5.02 12.21
C HIS A 105 11.92 -6.00 11.18
N ASP A 106 12.84 -6.85 11.61
CA ASP A 106 13.32 -7.96 10.80
C ASP A 106 12.26 -9.07 10.75
N GLY A 107 12.01 -9.60 9.54
CA GLY A 107 11.06 -10.68 9.29
C GLY A 107 11.65 -11.77 8.39
N GLY A 108 12.92 -12.14 8.62
CA GLY A 108 13.65 -13.07 7.74
C GLY A 108 14.09 -12.39 6.43
N ASP A 109 13.65 -12.92 5.30
CA ASP A 109 13.88 -12.36 3.96
C ASP A 109 13.05 -11.09 3.68
N HIS A 110 12.12 -10.74 4.57
CA HIS A 110 11.37 -9.49 4.54
C HIS A 110 11.75 -8.56 5.70
N VAL A 111 11.33 -7.30 5.57
CA VAL A 111 11.15 -6.39 6.70
C VAL A 111 9.66 -6.20 6.96
N ILE A 112 9.29 -6.03 8.23
CA ILE A 112 7.94 -5.68 8.65
C ILE A 112 7.92 -4.17 8.91
N LEU A 113 7.16 -3.44 8.10
CA LEU A 113 6.95 -2.00 8.24
C LEU A 113 5.67 -1.79 9.05
N VAL A 114 5.80 -1.17 10.23
CA VAL A 114 4.68 -0.75 11.07
C VAL A 114 4.45 0.74 10.83
N GLY A 115 3.23 1.13 10.50
CA GLY A 115 2.83 2.51 10.27
C GLY A 115 1.80 2.97 11.28
N ARG A 116 1.97 4.20 11.78
CA ARG A 116 0.96 4.92 12.55
C ARG A 116 0.06 5.69 11.60
N VAL A 117 -1.23 5.39 11.64
CA VAL A 117 -2.24 6.01 10.78
C VAL A 117 -2.46 7.45 11.23
N LYS A 118 -2.30 8.39 10.31
CA LYS A 118 -2.54 9.83 10.52
C LYS A 118 -3.89 10.26 9.97
N ARG A 119 -4.25 9.70 8.82
CA ARG A 119 -5.55 9.91 8.19
C ARG A 119 -6.06 8.61 7.57
N LEU A 120 -7.36 8.41 7.65
CA LEU A 120 -8.07 7.29 7.02
C LEU A 120 -9.29 7.82 6.28
N ALA A 121 -9.55 7.27 5.09
CA ALA A 121 -10.85 7.37 4.43
C ALA A 121 -11.27 6.00 3.91
N SER A 122 -12.57 5.75 3.85
CA SER A 122 -13.14 4.52 3.30
C SER A 122 -14.52 4.79 2.69
N THR A 123 -14.90 3.97 1.72
CA THR A 123 -16.27 3.87 1.23
C THR A 123 -17.05 2.78 1.97
N ALA A 124 -18.38 2.93 2.06
CA ALA A 124 -19.27 1.92 2.62
C ALA A 124 -19.62 0.83 1.59
N ASP A 125 -19.49 1.14 0.30
CA ASP A 125 -19.89 0.29 -0.82
C ASP A 125 -18.67 -0.25 -1.57
N GLY A 126 -18.82 -1.43 -2.18
CA GLY A 126 -17.81 -2.09 -3.02
C GLY A 126 -17.35 -3.44 -2.46
N LYS A 127 -16.79 -4.30 -3.33
CA LYS A 127 -16.28 -5.63 -2.96
C LYS A 127 -14.76 -5.62 -2.98
N PRO A 128 -14.07 -6.20 -2.00
CA PRO A 128 -12.61 -6.19 -1.98
C PRO A 128 -12.04 -7.11 -3.05
N LEU A 129 -10.94 -6.68 -3.67
CA LEU A 129 -10.14 -7.57 -4.52
C LEU A 129 -9.47 -8.63 -3.63
N LEU A 130 -9.85 -9.89 -3.83
CA LEU A 130 -9.24 -11.01 -3.14
C LEU A 130 -8.14 -11.66 -3.98
N TYR A 131 -7.17 -12.23 -3.28
CA TYR A 131 -6.12 -13.04 -3.88
C TYR A 131 -5.91 -14.30 -3.05
N PHE A 132 -6.12 -15.46 -3.66
CA PHE A 132 -6.07 -16.75 -2.99
C PHE A 132 -5.54 -17.82 -3.94
N ARG A 133 -4.63 -18.68 -3.45
CA ARG A 133 -3.99 -19.76 -4.23
C ARG A 133 -3.45 -19.30 -5.59
N GLY A 134 -2.80 -18.13 -5.62
CA GLY A 134 -2.19 -17.59 -6.83
C GLY A 134 -3.17 -16.96 -7.83
N ASN A 135 -4.44 -16.77 -7.46
CA ASN A 135 -5.49 -16.28 -8.35
C ASN A 135 -6.28 -15.15 -7.69
N TYR A 136 -6.80 -14.24 -8.53
CA TYR A 136 -7.77 -13.24 -8.11
C TYR A 136 -9.16 -13.89 -7.91
N ALA A 137 -9.89 -13.40 -6.91
CA ALA A 137 -11.23 -13.86 -6.57
C ALA A 137 -12.10 -12.68 -6.12
N THR A 138 -13.41 -12.92 -6.03
CA THR A 138 -14.43 -11.97 -5.58
C THR A 138 -15.16 -12.50 -4.35
N VAL A 139 -15.73 -11.60 -3.55
CA VAL A 139 -16.62 -11.95 -2.45
C VAL A 139 -18.05 -12.17 -3.00
N GLU A 140 -18.65 -13.31 -2.67
CA GLU A 140 -20.08 -13.55 -2.92
C GLU A 140 -20.92 -12.93 -1.79
N ASP A 141 -22.14 -12.51 -2.11
CA ASP A 141 -23.08 -11.88 -1.16
C ASP A 141 -23.75 -12.91 -0.23
#